data_AF-L8G2H5-F1
#
_entry.id   AF-L8G2H5-F1
#
_cell.length_a   1.000
_cell.length_b   1.000
_cell.length_c   1.000
_cell.angle_alpha   90.00
_cell.angle_beta   90.00
_cell.angle_gamma   90.00
#
_symmetry.space_group_name_H-M   'P 1'
#
loop_
_entity.id
_entity.type
_entity.pdbx_description
1 polymer ?
#
loop_
_entity_poly.entity_id
_entity_poly.type
_entity_poly.pdbx_seq_one_letter_code
_entity_poly.pdbx_strand_id
1 'polypeptide(L)'
;MTEQRQRKVRSRKSIQKGGAITVEHARQRIYEKKVREQLLEEAREKRERTRMVNVERKMQLRAGIDAWKAERTREKDLHEFQKSNPDTEPPIGLRTEIIDPDVTQKKREEEEEADRLLAIEESGYVNFAGLDYDMIHDASDGGCDDQSLPDNIDPNLF
;
A
#
# COMPACT_ATOMS: atom_id res chain seq x y z
N MET A 1 22.03 -81.22 -12.53
CA MET A 1 21.50 -80.79 -13.84
C MET A 1 20.80 -79.45 -13.67
N THR A 2 21.54 -78.39 -14.01
CA THR A 2 21.16 -77.02 -14.41
C THR A 2 19.98 -76.29 -13.74
N GLU A 3 20.30 -75.41 -12.78
CA GLU A 3 19.46 -74.25 -12.42
C GLU A 3 19.47 -73.20 -13.56
N GLN A 4 18.35 -73.05 -14.28
CA GLN A 4 18.16 -71.91 -15.18
C GLN A 4 17.62 -70.70 -14.40
N ARG A 5 18.51 -69.83 -13.94
CA ARG A 5 18.15 -68.49 -13.45
C ARG A 5 17.62 -67.64 -14.60
N GLN A 6 16.30 -67.56 -14.76
CA GLN A 6 15.68 -66.57 -15.65
C GLN A 6 15.82 -65.16 -15.06
N ARG A 7 16.89 -64.46 -15.42
CA ARG A 7 16.99 -63.01 -15.22
C ARG A 7 16.00 -62.32 -16.16
N LYS A 8 14.81 -61.97 -15.67
CA LYS A 8 13.91 -61.03 -16.35
C LYS A 8 14.56 -59.65 -16.34
N VAL A 9 15.24 -59.30 -17.42
CA VAL A 9 15.70 -57.93 -17.68
C VAL A 9 14.46 -57.05 -17.85
N ARG A 10 13.99 -56.44 -16.76
CA ARG A 10 12.99 -55.37 -16.82
C ARG A 10 13.70 -54.10 -17.32
N SER A 11 13.95 -54.04 -18.63
CA SER A 11 14.29 -52.80 -19.32
C SER A 11 13.10 -51.86 -19.19
N ARG A 12 13.10 -51.02 -18.16
CA ARG A 12 12.22 -49.84 -18.07
C ARG A 12 12.86 -48.70 -18.84
N LYS A 13 13.06 -48.87 -20.15
CA LYS A 13 13.11 -47.69 -21.02
C LYS A 13 11.67 -47.20 -21.09
N SER A 14 11.32 -46.19 -20.31
CA SER A 14 10.10 -45.43 -20.56
C SER A 14 10.25 -44.85 -21.95
N ILE A 15 9.60 -45.47 -22.95
CA ILE A 15 9.52 -44.88 -24.28
C ILE A 15 8.76 -43.58 -24.06
N GLN A 16 9.48 -42.46 -24.12
CA GLN A 16 8.89 -41.14 -24.11
C GLN A 16 8.02 -41.09 -25.37
N LYS A 17 6.71 -41.34 -25.21
CA LYS A 17 5.73 -41.26 -26.30
C LYS A 17 5.54 -39.78 -26.64
N GLY A 18 6.47 -39.22 -27.40
CA GLY A 18 6.27 -37.95 -28.07
C GLY A 18 5.28 -38.17 -29.21
N GLY A 19 4.03 -37.72 -29.05
CA GLY A 19 3.14 -37.56 -30.19
C GLY A 19 3.65 -36.43 -31.09
N ALA A 20 3.33 -36.48 -32.38
CA ALA A 20 3.66 -35.40 -33.32
C ALA A 20 2.96 -34.11 -32.86
N ILE A 21 3.74 -33.19 -32.29
CA ILE A 21 3.26 -31.85 -31.96
C ILE A 21 3.19 -31.06 -33.25
N THR A 22 2.01 -30.53 -33.57
CA THR A 22 1.87 -29.56 -34.65
C THR A 22 2.62 -28.28 -34.28
N VAL A 23 3.19 -27.59 -35.27
CA VAL A 23 3.96 -26.35 -35.05
C VAL A 23 3.14 -25.31 -34.28
N GLU A 24 1.84 -25.23 -34.55
CA GLU A 24 0.92 -24.33 -33.84
C GLU A 24 0.79 -24.68 -32.36
N HIS A 25 0.66 -25.97 -32.04
CA HIS A 25 0.61 -26.41 -30.65
C HIS A 25 1.94 -26.15 -29.92
N ALA A 26 3.08 -26.27 -30.61
CA ALA A 26 4.37 -25.85 -30.05
C ALA A 26 4.42 -24.35 -29.74
N ARG A 27 3.92 -23.51 -30.66
CA ARG A 27 3.85 -22.04 -30.49
C ARG A 27 2.94 -21.66 -29.32
N GLN A 28 1.77 -22.28 -29.20
CA GLN A 28 0.85 -22.07 -28.07
C GLN A 28 1.52 -22.41 -26.74
N ARG A 29 2.20 -23.55 -26.63
CA ARG A 29 2.91 -23.93 -25.39
C ARG A 29 4.04 -22.97 -25.03
N ILE A 30 4.73 -22.40 -26.02
CA ILE A 30 5.75 -21.36 -25.78
C ILE A 30 5.09 -20.09 -25.25
N TYR A 31 3.99 -19.65 -25.85
CA TYR A 31 3.26 -18.47 -25.40
C TYR A 31 2.72 -18.64 -23.97
N GLU A 32 2.04 -19.75 -23.69
CA GLU A 32 1.54 -20.07 -22.35
C GLU A 32 2.65 -20.11 -21.31
N LYS A 33 3.82 -20.65 -21.67
CA LYS A 33 4.98 -20.67 -20.78
C LYS A 33 5.45 -19.25 -20.47
N LYS A 34 5.55 -18.37 -21.47
CA LYS A 34 5.94 -16.96 -21.28
C LYS A 34 4.95 -16.21 -20.39
N VAL A 35 3.66 -16.36 -20.65
CA VAL A 35 2.61 -15.73 -19.82
C VAL A 35 2.69 -16.22 -18.38
N ARG A 36 2.86 -17.53 -18.16
CA ARG A 36 2.99 -18.10 -16.81
C ARG A 36 4.25 -17.62 -16.10
N GLU A 37 5.35 -17.47 -16.83
CA GLU A 37 6.62 -16.95 -16.30
C GLU A 37 6.48 -15.48 -15.87
N GLN A 38 5.85 -14.64 -16.70
CA GLN A 38 5.54 -13.24 -16.37
C GLN A 38 4.67 -13.13 -15.11
N LEU A 39 3.59 -13.91 -15.02
CA LEU A 39 2.73 -13.92 -13.83
C LEU A 39 3.48 -14.35 -12.56
N LEU A 40 4.43 -15.28 -12.68
CA LEU A 40 5.26 -15.70 -11.55
C LEU A 40 6.27 -14.63 -11.15
N GLU A 41 6.87 -13.92 -12.11
CA GLU A 41 7.77 -12.80 -11.86
C GLU A 41 7.03 -11.64 -11.19
N GLU A 42 5.88 -11.23 -11.71
CA GLU A 42 5.04 -10.19 -11.09
C GLU A 42 4.61 -10.59 -9.67
N ALA A 43 4.22 -11.85 -9.46
CA ALA A 43 3.87 -12.34 -8.12
C ALA A 43 5.06 -12.33 -7.16
N ARG A 44 6.28 -12.65 -7.63
CA ARG A 44 7.51 -12.55 -6.83
C ARG A 44 7.83 -11.10 -6.52
N GLU A 45 7.76 -10.22 -7.50
CA GLU A 45 8.02 -8.80 -7.32
C GLU A 45 7.03 -8.18 -6.34
N LYS A 46 5.73 -8.48 -6.45
CA LYS A 46 4.71 -8.04 -5.48
C LYS A 46 5.00 -8.55 -4.06
N ARG A 47 5.48 -9.80 -3.91
CA ARG A 47 5.90 -10.33 -2.61
C ARG A 47 7.14 -9.62 -2.07
N GLU A 48 8.12 -9.32 -2.91
CA GLU A 48 9.33 -8.61 -2.50
C GLU A 48 8.99 -7.17 -2.08
N ARG A 49 8.15 -6.47 -2.85
CA ARG A 49 7.64 -5.13 -2.52
C ARG A 49 6.93 -5.12 -1.17
N THR A 50 5.97 -6.04 -0.96
CA THR A 50 5.26 -6.14 0.32
C THR A 50 6.18 -6.53 1.48
N ARG A 51 7.21 -7.35 1.23
CA ARG A 51 8.23 -7.67 2.23
C ARG A 51 9.04 -6.44 2.62
N MET A 52 9.50 -5.65 1.65
CA MET A 52 10.27 -4.43 1.89
C MET A 52 9.46 -3.40 2.69
N VAL A 53 8.22 -3.13 2.29
CA VAL A 53 7.30 -2.25 3.03
C VAL A 53 7.08 -2.75 4.46
N ASN A 54 6.90 -4.06 4.65
CA ASN A 54 6.73 -4.62 5.99
C ASN A 54 7.99 -4.52 6.86
N VAL A 55 9.18 -4.64 6.27
CA VAL A 55 10.45 -4.46 6.99
C VAL A 55 10.59 -3.00 7.43
N GLU A 56 10.34 -2.07 6.53
CA GLU A 56 10.37 -0.62 6.81
C GLU A 56 9.39 -0.24 7.92
N ARG A 57 8.13 -0.70 7.82
CA ARG A 57 7.12 -0.49 8.87
C ARG A 57 7.58 -1.02 10.23
N LYS A 58 8.22 -2.20 10.26
CA LYS A 58 8.76 -2.76 11.51
C LYS A 58 9.91 -1.93 12.06
N MET A 59 10.76 -1.38 11.20
CA MET A 59 11.86 -0.50 11.60
C MET A 59 11.33 0.80 12.21
N GLN A 60 10.32 1.43 11.59
CA GLN A 60 9.67 2.63 12.12
C GLN A 60 9.03 2.37 13.49
N LEU A 61 8.24 1.28 13.63
CA LEU A 61 7.65 0.90 14.91
C LEU A 61 8.71 0.67 15.99
N ARG A 62 9.84 0.07 15.62
CA ARG A 62 10.95 -0.15 16.56
C ARG A 62 11.58 1.18 16.98
N ALA A 63 11.81 2.08 16.03
CA ALA A 63 12.35 3.41 16.30
C ALA A 63 11.43 4.22 17.22
N GLY A 64 10.10 4.14 17.03
CA GLY A 64 9.13 4.76 17.93
C GLY A 64 9.15 4.18 19.35
N ILE A 65 9.23 2.85 19.48
CA ILE A 65 9.39 2.19 20.79
C ILE A 65 10.69 2.63 21.48
N ASP A 66 11.79 2.69 20.73
CA ASP A 66 13.09 3.06 21.27
C ASP A 66 13.11 4.56 21.66
N ALA A 67 12.47 5.44 20.88
CA ALA A 67 12.27 6.85 21.22
C ALA A 67 11.44 7.02 22.50
N TRP A 68 10.31 6.31 22.61
CA TRP A 68 9.48 6.35 23.81
C TRP A 68 10.21 5.86 25.06
N LYS A 69 11.01 4.79 24.95
CA LYS A 69 11.84 4.32 26.06
C LYS A 69 12.89 5.36 26.45
N ALA A 70 13.55 5.97 25.48
CA ALA A 70 14.54 7.01 25.69
C ALA A 70 13.92 8.25 26.35
N GLU A 71 12.73 8.65 25.91
CA GLU A 71 12.00 9.78 26.50
C GLU A 71 11.60 9.49 27.94
N ARG A 72 11.09 8.29 28.23
CA ARG A 72 10.79 7.87 29.60
C ARG A 72 12.03 7.89 30.50
N THR A 73 13.20 7.52 29.99
CA THR A 73 14.45 7.64 30.76
C THR A 73 14.85 9.09 30.97
N ARG A 74 14.72 9.93 29.94
CA ARG A 74 14.98 11.37 30.03
C ARG A 74 14.10 12.05 31.09
N GLU A 75 12.79 11.76 31.09
CA GLU A 75 11.86 12.31 32.08
C GLU A 75 12.23 11.92 33.52
N LYS A 76 12.65 10.67 33.72
CA LYS A 76 13.10 10.20 35.05
C LYS A 76 14.35 10.94 35.49
N ASP A 77 15.35 11.04 34.61
CA ASP A 77 16.61 11.71 34.89
C ASP A 77 16.37 13.21 35.12
N LEU A 78 15.47 13.83 34.37
CA LEU A 78 15.05 15.22 34.55
C LEU A 78 14.37 15.42 35.91
N HIS A 79 13.47 14.53 36.30
CA HIS A 79 12.79 14.59 37.59
C HIS A 79 13.77 14.42 38.76
N GLU A 80 14.71 13.47 38.65
CA GLU A 80 15.76 13.26 39.64
C GLU A 80 16.71 14.46 39.74
N PHE A 81 17.06 15.07 38.60
CA PHE A 81 17.86 16.28 38.56
C PHE A 81 17.15 17.44 39.27
N GLN A 82 15.88 17.68 38.94
CA GLN A 82 15.09 18.75 39.57
C GLN A 82 14.91 18.53 41.08
N LYS A 83 14.77 17.27 41.51
CA LYS A 83 14.66 16.93 42.93
C LYS A 83 15.95 17.19 43.70
N SER A 84 17.10 16.88 43.10
CA SER A 84 18.41 17.08 43.71
C SER A 84 18.92 18.52 43.61
N ASN A 85 18.49 19.25 42.57
CA ASN A 85 18.93 20.60 42.26
C ASN A 85 17.72 21.48 41.88
N PRO A 86 16.90 21.91 42.85
CA PRO A 86 15.64 22.61 42.57
C PRO A 86 15.83 23.99 41.92
N ASP A 87 16.91 24.69 42.25
CA ASP A 87 17.20 26.04 41.74
C ASP A 87 18.14 26.03 40.53
N THR A 88 18.58 24.85 40.08
CA THR A 88 19.50 24.70 38.96
C THR A 88 18.75 24.30 37.71
N GLU A 89 19.06 25.02 36.64
CA GLU A 89 18.51 24.77 35.34
C GLU A 89 19.09 23.46 34.74
N PRO A 90 18.26 22.48 34.31
CA PRO A 90 18.74 21.18 33.85
C PRO A 90 19.64 21.29 32.62
N PRO A 91 20.56 20.33 32.38
CA PRO A 91 21.40 20.34 31.18
C PRO A 91 20.56 20.24 29.90
N ILE A 92 21.07 20.82 28.80
CA ILE A 92 20.36 20.94 27.51
C ILE A 92 19.78 19.59 27.04
N GLY A 93 20.55 18.51 27.15
CA GLY A 93 20.11 17.17 26.74
C GLY A 93 18.92 16.62 27.54
N LEU A 94 18.70 17.09 28.77
CA LEU A 94 17.51 16.75 29.57
C LEU A 94 16.35 17.72 29.33
N ARG A 95 16.57 18.87 28.67
CA ARG A 95 15.48 19.80 28.30
C ARG A 95 14.81 19.40 27.00
N THR A 96 15.58 18.88 26.04
CA THR A 96 15.08 18.48 24.72
C THR A 96 14.29 17.18 24.80
N GLU A 97 13.01 17.24 24.46
CA GLU A 97 12.15 16.06 24.29
C GLU A 97 12.65 15.19 23.13
N ILE A 98 12.61 13.88 23.33
CA ILE A 98 12.89 12.87 22.33
C ILE A 98 11.58 12.49 21.64
N ILE A 99 11.41 12.99 20.42
CA ILE A 99 10.17 12.82 19.64
C ILE A 99 10.23 11.54 18.81
N ASP A 100 9.12 10.81 18.75
CA ASP A 100 8.96 9.65 17.87
C ASP A 100 9.09 10.06 16.39
N PRO A 101 9.91 9.34 15.58
CA PRO A 101 10.02 9.61 14.16
C PRO A 101 8.69 9.54 13.37
N ASP A 102 7.70 8.75 13.80
CA ASP A 102 6.37 8.73 13.15
C ASP A 102 5.62 10.06 13.35
N VAL A 103 5.80 10.69 14.51
CA VAL A 103 5.19 12.00 14.81
C VAL A 103 5.88 13.12 14.02
N THR A 104 7.20 13.03 13.82
CA THR A 104 7.91 14.02 12.99
C THR A 104 7.56 13.88 11.51
N GLN A 105 7.37 12.65 11.01
CA GLN A 105 6.90 12.41 9.64
C GLN A 105 5.50 12.99 9.41
N LYS A 106 4.54 12.72 10.31
CA LYS A 106 3.17 13.26 10.20
C LYS A 106 3.14 14.78 10.17
N LYS A 107 3.88 15.44 11.07
CA LYS A 107 3.94 16.91 11.10
C LYS A 107 4.48 17.48 9.80
N ARG A 108 5.47 16.82 9.20
CA ARG A 108 6.05 17.23 7.92
C ARG A 108 5.08 17.00 6.76
N GLU A 109 4.38 15.87 6.73
CA GLU A 109 3.36 15.60 5.70
C GLU A 109 2.21 16.60 5.78
N GLU A 110 1.76 16.96 6.99
CA GLU A 110 0.74 17.97 7.23
C GLU A 110 1.19 19.38 6.79
N GLU A 111 2.45 19.73 7.05
CA GLU A 111 3.05 21.00 6.59
C GLU A 111 3.16 21.04 5.06
N GLU A 112 3.62 19.95 4.43
CA GLU A 112 3.68 19.84 2.96
C GLU A 112 2.28 19.85 2.32
N GLU A 113 1.26 19.29 2.97
CA GLU A 113 -0.13 19.35 2.52
C GLU A 113 -0.73 20.76 2.67
N ALA A 114 -0.45 21.43 3.79
CA ALA A 114 -0.83 22.82 4.01
C ALA A 114 -0.21 23.75 2.95
N ASP A 115 1.07 23.58 2.64
CA ASP A 115 1.76 24.34 1.58
C ASP A 115 1.13 24.08 0.20
N ARG A 116 0.74 22.83 -0.09
CA ARG A 116 0.03 22.51 -1.34
C ARG A 116 -1.34 23.19 -1.41
N LEU A 117 -2.10 23.17 -0.33
CA LEU A 117 -3.41 23.83 -0.26
C LEU A 117 -3.27 25.35 -0.41
N LEU A 118 -2.25 25.94 0.22
CA LEU A 118 -1.94 27.36 0.08
C LEU A 118 -1.60 27.71 -1.38
N ALA A 119 -0.79 26.89 -2.05
CA ALA A 119 -0.45 27.08 -3.46
C ALA A 119 -1.68 26.94 -4.38
N ILE A 120 -2.63 26.08 -4.05
CA ILE A 120 -3.91 25.94 -4.76
C ILE A 120 -4.78 27.18 -4.57
N GLU A 121 -4.88 27.69 -3.34
CA GLU A 121 -5.61 28.92 -3.01
C GLU A 121 -5.00 30.14 -3.71
N GLU A 122 -3.67 30.27 -3.69
CA GLU A 122 -2.95 31.37 -4.32
C GLU A 122 -2.99 31.31 -5.85
N SER A 123 -3.03 30.11 -6.44
CA SER A 123 -3.16 29.93 -7.90
C SER A 123 -4.60 30.07 -8.42
N GLY A 124 -5.60 30.14 -7.53
CA GLY A 124 -7.02 30.22 -7.90
C GLY A 124 -7.53 29.00 -8.69
N TYR A 125 -6.78 27.89 -8.69
CA TYR A 125 -7.07 26.70 -9.49
C TYR A 125 -7.90 25.71 -8.66
N VAL A 126 -9.19 25.56 -8.97
CA VAL A 126 -10.04 24.54 -8.32
C VAL A 126 -9.60 23.15 -8.80
N ASN A 127 -8.99 22.36 -7.91
CA ASN A 127 -8.55 21.01 -8.23
C ASN A 127 -9.73 20.01 -8.17
N PHE A 128 -10.33 19.69 -9.32
CA PHE A 128 -11.42 18.71 -9.45
C PHE A 128 -10.97 17.24 -9.30
N ALA A 129 -9.68 16.96 -9.13
CA ALA A 129 -9.14 15.60 -9.09
C ALA A 129 -9.48 14.80 -7.82
N GLY A 130 -10.13 15.41 -6.83
CA GLY A 130 -10.61 14.75 -5.61
C GLY A 130 -12.12 14.47 -5.58
N LEU A 131 -12.85 14.75 -6.68
CA LEU A 131 -14.27 14.38 -6.77
C LEU A 131 -14.38 12.90 -7.15
N ASP A 132 -14.90 12.07 -6.25
CA ASP A 132 -15.36 10.72 -6.56
C ASP A 132 -16.55 10.81 -7.53
N TYR A 133 -16.25 10.84 -8.83
CA TYR A 133 -17.25 10.83 -9.91
C TYR A 133 -18.04 9.50 -9.99
N ASP A 134 -17.68 8.51 -9.18
CA ASP A 134 -18.37 7.22 -9.10
C ASP A 134 -19.66 7.25 -8.24
N MET A 135 -19.97 8.36 -7.55
CA MET A 135 -21.19 8.49 -6.72
C MET A 135 -22.47 8.78 -7.53
N ILE A 136 -22.44 8.70 -8.87
CA ILE A 136 -23.60 8.96 -9.73
C ILE A 136 -23.94 7.76 -10.61
N HIS A 137 -24.11 6.58 -10.01
CA HIS A 137 -24.67 5.42 -10.68
C HIS A 137 -25.74 4.76 -9.81
N ASP A 138 -26.81 5.46 -9.44
CA ASP A 138 -28.05 4.83 -8.91
C ASP A 138 -29.28 5.78 -8.95
N ALA A 139 -29.53 6.40 -10.11
CA ALA A 139 -30.82 6.98 -10.42
C ALA A 139 -31.16 6.73 -11.90
N SER A 140 -31.16 5.45 -12.30
CA SER A 140 -31.74 5.00 -13.56
C SER A 140 -32.80 3.97 -13.26
N ASP A 141 -33.91 4.41 -12.69
CA ASP A 141 -35.17 3.67 -12.76
C ASP A 141 -36.31 4.62 -13.11
N GLY A 142 -36.92 4.37 -14.26
CA GLY A 142 -38.28 4.80 -14.59
C GLY A 142 -38.46 6.20 -15.21
N GLY A 143 -38.89 6.21 -16.48
CA GLY A 143 -39.89 7.18 -16.94
C GLY A 143 -39.48 8.05 -18.12
N CYS A 144 -39.84 7.59 -19.31
CA CYS A 144 -40.00 8.44 -20.49
C CYS A 144 -41.25 9.34 -20.31
N ASP A 145 -41.18 10.52 -20.91
CA ASP A 145 -42.28 11.37 -21.38
C ASP A 145 -42.88 12.44 -20.43
N ASP A 146 -42.61 13.70 -20.82
CA ASP A 146 -43.59 14.72 -21.21
C ASP A 146 -43.43 16.10 -20.54
N GLN A 147 -43.47 17.10 -21.41
CA GLN A 147 -43.31 18.53 -21.19
C GLN A 147 -44.51 19.09 -20.43
N SER A 148 -44.30 19.99 -19.45
CA SER A 148 -45.20 21.12 -19.13
C SER A 148 -44.60 21.97 -18.00
N LEU A 149 -44.22 23.20 -18.33
CA LEU A 149 -43.99 24.28 -17.35
C LEU A 149 -45.27 24.56 -16.56
N PRO A 150 -45.24 24.79 -15.23
CA PRO A 150 -46.40 25.31 -14.52
C PRO A 150 -46.52 26.82 -14.77
N ASP A 151 -47.30 27.21 -15.79
CA ASP A 151 -47.84 28.55 -15.93
C ASP A 151 -48.93 28.78 -14.87
N ASN A 152 -48.56 29.38 -13.73
CA ASN A 152 -49.49 30.12 -12.87
C ASN A 152 -48.71 30.99 -11.86
N ILE A 153 -48.24 32.14 -12.33
CA ILE A 153 -47.87 33.26 -11.45
C ILE A 153 -49.05 34.23 -11.47
N ASP A 154 -49.70 34.42 -10.33
CA ASP A 154 -50.79 35.37 -10.11
C ASP A 154 -50.29 36.82 -10.34
N PRO A 155 -50.85 37.58 -11.29
CA PRO A 155 -50.37 38.92 -11.61
C PRO A 155 -50.78 40.01 -10.61
N ASN A 156 -51.50 39.71 -9.52
CA ASN A 156 -51.98 40.72 -8.56
C ASN A 156 -51.18 40.82 -7.25
N LEU A 157 -49.89 40.42 -7.24
CA LEU A 157 -49.05 40.50 -6.04
C LEU A 157 -48.21 41.79 -5.89
N PHE A 158 -48.64 42.90 -6.50
CA PHE A 158 -48.14 44.26 -6.24
C PHE A 158 -49.25 45.30 -6.20
#